data_AF-A0AA39AKW5-F1
#
_entry.id   AF-A0AA39AKW5-F1
#
_cell.length_a   1.000
_cell.length_b   1.000
_cell.length_c   1.000
_cell.angle_alpha   90.00
_cell.angle_beta   90.00
_cell.angle_gamma   90.00
#
_symmetry.space_group_name_H-M   'P 1'
#
loop_
_entity.id
_entity.type
_entity.pdbx_description
1 polymer ?
#
loop_
_entity_poly.entity_id
_entity_poly.type
_entity_poly.pdbx_seq_one_letter_code
_entity_poly.pdbx_strand_id
1 'polypeptide(L)'
;MKEIQSTTPSRRAFFPAVGKKCGGDANINYAWYGASRGEIYDIISHGFSRLERPKAGELYGFGVYLSSAKFSIDCALSSAEDENGLRHVMLCRVILGNMETVCAGSQQFHPCSKEYDSGVDDVSAPRRYIIWSAYMNSHILPSYIISFRAPLKGVPRRIQANSVKPTSPWMNFHTLLSVLSKVLPPHKMTQISKYHSDFHRKKITRQQLVKRLRQIAGDELLTRVIKLYRTKVRPPVWGVGLHSEAVFRG
;
A
#
# COMPACT_ATOMS: atom_id res chain seq x y z
N MET A 1 -16.35 5.38 21.61
CA MET A 1 -16.89 4.96 20.30
C MET A 1 -18.32 5.48 20.22
N LYS A 2 -18.71 6.12 19.12
CA LYS A 2 -20.08 6.61 18.90
C LYS A 2 -20.67 5.93 17.68
N GLU A 3 -21.88 5.40 17.80
CA GLU A 3 -22.62 4.84 16.67
C GLU A 3 -23.27 5.95 15.85
N ILE A 4 -23.27 5.80 14.52
CA ILE A 4 -23.89 6.75 13.61
C ILE A 4 -25.36 6.34 13.42
N GLN A 5 -26.25 7.00 14.15
CA GLN A 5 -27.69 6.71 14.10
C GLN A 5 -28.39 7.32 12.88
N SER A 6 -27.85 8.40 12.32
CA SER A 6 -28.49 9.22 11.27
C SER A 6 -27.97 8.97 9.86
N THR A 7 -27.71 7.72 9.46
CA THR A 7 -27.45 7.46 8.04
C THR A 7 -28.76 7.62 7.26
N THR A 8 -28.74 8.38 6.16
CA THR A 8 -29.90 8.54 5.27
C THR A 8 -30.49 7.18 4.89
N PRO A 9 -31.83 6.97 5.01
CA PRO A 9 -32.47 5.69 4.70
C PRO A 9 -32.13 5.16 3.30
N SER A 10 -31.91 6.06 2.34
CA SER A 10 -31.47 5.74 0.98
C SER A 10 -30.16 4.95 0.95
N ARG A 11 -29.16 5.29 1.77
CA ARG A 11 -27.87 4.56 1.81
C ARG A 11 -28.02 3.13 2.32
N ARG A 12 -28.87 2.93 3.33
CA ARG A 12 -29.14 1.59 3.88
C ARG A 12 -29.87 0.71 2.86
N ALA A 13 -30.75 1.30 2.04
CA ALA A 13 -31.47 0.59 0.99
C ALA A 13 -30.57 0.10 -0.17
N PHE A 14 -29.45 0.78 -0.44
CA PHE A 14 -28.50 0.34 -1.47
C PHE A 14 -27.78 -0.95 -1.12
N PHE A 15 -27.51 -1.23 0.16
CA PHE A 15 -26.76 -2.42 0.57
C PHE A 15 -27.45 -3.74 0.17
N PRO A 16 -28.74 -3.94 0.47
CA PRO A 16 -29.50 -5.10 -0.03
C PRO A 16 -29.62 -5.14 -1.55
N ALA A 17 -29.80 -3.97 -2.20
CA ALA A 17 -29.99 -3.91 -3.65
C ALA A 17 -28.71 -4.25 -4.44
N VAL A 18 -27.56 -3.72 -4.00
CA VAL A 18 -26.26 -4.03 -4.61
C VAL A 18 -25.88 -5.48 -4.32
N GLY A 19 -26.19 -6.02 -3.12
CA GLY A 19 -25.95 -7.43 -2.85
C GLY A 19 -26.70 -8.39 -3.78
N LYS A 20 -27.94 -8.03 -4.16
CA LYS A 20 -28.69 -8.78 -5.19
C LYS A 20 -28.04 -8.69 -6.58
N LYS A 21 -27.49 -7.52 -6.94
CA LYS A 21 -26.75 -7.33 -8.21
C LYS A 21 -25.51 -8.24 -8.27
N CYS A 22 -24.78 -8.41 -7.17
CA CYS A 22 -23.55 -9.22 -7.11
C CYS A 22 -23.82 -10.75 -7.04
N GLY A 23 -24.92 -11.24 -7.59
CA GLY A 23 -25.21 -12.69 -7.65
C GLY A 23 -25.50 -13.35 -6.30
N GLY A 24 -25.78 -12.56 -5.25
CA GLY A 24 -26.13 -13.05 -3.91
C GLY A 24 -25.00 -12.95 -2.87
N ASP A 25 -23.74 -12.78 -3.29
CA ASP A 25 -22.63 -12.46 -2.39
C ASP A 25 -22.10 -11.05 -2.67
N ALA A 26 -22.46 -10.14 -1.78
CA ALA A 26 -22.05 -8.74 -1.85
C ALA A 26 -20.59 -8.51 -1.44
N ASN A 27 -19.90 -9.53 -0.89
CA ASN A 27 -18.58 -9.42 -0.29
C ASN A 27 -18.50 -8.20 0.66
N ILE A 28 -19.43 -8.17 1.63
CA ILE A 28 -19.53 -7.06 2.58
C ILE A 28 -18.46 -7.22 3.65
N ASN A 29 -17.63 -6.20 3.81
CA ASN A 29 -16.57 -6.16 4.80
C ASN A 29 -16.61 -4.88 5.64
N TYR A 30 -15.93 -4.92 6.78
CA TYR A 30 -15.63 -3.72 7.54
C TYR A 30 -14.28 -3.13 7.13
N ALA A 31 -14.21 -1.81 7.00
CA ALA A 31 -12.99 -1.09 6.66
C ALA A 31 -12.90 0.26 7.38
N TRP A 32 -11.67 0.72 7.59
CA TRP A 32 -11.36 1.95 8.31
C TRP A 32 -11.13 3.11 7.35
N TYR A 33 -11.75 4.25 7.65
CA TYR A 33 -11.54 5.51 6.95
C TYR A 33 -11.01 6.55 7.94
N GLY A 34 -9.84 7.13 7.66
CA GLY A 34 -9.15 8.06 8.54
C GLY A 34 -9.16 9.44 7.93
N ALA A 35 -9.76 10.40 8.63
CA ALA A 35 -9.97 11.75 8.12
C ALA A 35 -9.94 12.79 9.24
N SER A 36 -9.98 14.06 8.85
CA SER A 36 -10.13 15.17 9.82
C SER A 36 -11.52 15.17 10.45
N ARG A 37 -11.67 15.83 11.61
CA ARG A 37 -12.97 15.99 12.29
C ARG A 37 -14.03 16.63 11.39
N GLY A 38 -13.64 17.69 10.66
CA GLY A 38 -14.53 18.39 9.73
C GLY A 38 -14.98 17.50 8.57
N GLU A 39 -14.06 16.73 7.99
CA GLU A 39 -14.39 15.81 6.89
C GLU A 39 -15.31 14.67 7.32
N ILE A 40 -15.13 14.11 8.52
CA ILE A 40 -16.07 13.12 9.05
C ILE A 40 -17.47 13.73 9.23
N TYR A 41 -17.53 14.97 9.74
CA TYR A 41 -18.81 15.68 9.86
C TYR A 41 -19.50 15.89 8.51
N ASP A 42 -18.74 16.30 7.49
CA ASP A 42 -19.25 16.48 6.13
C ASP A 42 -19.76 15.16 5.54
N ILE A 43 -19.04 14.04 5.74
CA ILE A 43 -19.43 12.73 5.23
C ILE A 43 -20.72 12.23 5.88
N ILE A 44 -20.90 12.48 7.17
CA ILE A 44 -22.13 12.10 7.88
C ILE A 44 -23.31 12.94 7.39
N SER A 45 -23.09 14.26 7.22
CA SER A 45 -24.15 15.21 6.87
C SER A 45 -24.57 15.12 5.40
N HIS A 46 -23.59 14.96 4.50
CA HIS A 46 -23.79 15.10 3.06
C HIS A 46 -23.34 13.87 2.27
N GLY A 47 -22.45 13.05 2.83
CA GLY A 47 -21.86 11.90 2.15
C GLY A 47 -20.45 12.11 1.69
N PHE A 48 -19.91 11.04 1.13
CA PHE A 48 -18.64 11.10 0.45
C PHE A 48 -18.82 11.99 -0.79
N SER A 49 -18.06 13.07 -0.84
CA SER A 49 -18.08 14.05 -1.93
C SER A 49 -16.67 14.44 -2.36
N ARG A 50 -15.69 14.29 -1.47
CA ARG A 50 -14.28 14.58 -1.70
C ARG A 50 -13.55 13.32 -2.16
N LEU A 51 -12.90 13.43 -3.33
CA LEU A 51 -11.93 12.44 -3.79
C LEU A 51 -10.57 12.80 -3.19
N GLU A 52 -10.01 11.92 -2.37
CA GLU A 52 -8.61 12.09 -1.99
C GLU A 52 -7.74 11.93 -3.24
N ARG A 53 -6.88 12.92 -3.48
CA ARG A 53 -5.62 12.69 -4.19
C ARG A 53 -4.58 12.43 -3.11
N PRO A 54 -4.18 11.18 -2.84
CA PRO A 54 -3.07 10.91 -1.95
C PRO A 54 -1.86 11.76 -2.31
N LYS A 55 -1.31 12.51 -1.34
CA LYS A 55 -0.07 13.25 -1.51
C LYS A 55 1.07 12.22 -1.71
N ALA A 56 1.62 12.20 -2.91
CA ALA A 56 2.81 11.46 -3.38
C ALA A 56 3.04 10.06 -2.77
N GLY A 57 2.78 9.03 -3.58
CA GLY A 57 3.13 7.64 -3.29
C GLY A 57 1.98 6.69 -3.61
N GLU A 58 2.15 5.93 -4.69
CA GLU A 58 1.31 4.77 -5.04
C GLU A 58 -0.21 5.05 -5.06
N LEU A 59 -0.64 5.89 -6.01
CA LEU A 59 -2.05 6.07 -6.34
C LEU A 59 -2.58 4.77 -6.97
N TYR A 60 -3.60 4.17 -6.38
CA TYR A 60 -4.32 3.02 -6.94
C TYR A 60 -5.59 3.51 -7.64
N GLY A 61 -5.45 4.52 -8.50
CA GLY A 61 -6.58 5.20 -9.14
C GLY A 61 -7.23 6.30 -8.30
N PHE A 62 -8.40 6.77 -8.75
CA PHE A 62 -9.20 7.83 -8.16
C PHE A 62 -10.46 7.25 -7.52
N GLY A 63 -10.58 7.42 -6.20
CA GLY A 63 -11.69 6.90 -5.43
C GLY A 63 -11.53 7.20 -3.95
N VAL A 64 -12.44 6.66 -3.14
CA VAL A 64 -12.33 6.67 -1.69
C VAL A 64 -11.49 5.48 -1.25
N TYR A 65 -10.44 5.75 -0.47
CA TYR A 65 -9.53 4.74 0.04
C TYR A 65 -9.95 4.32 1.45
N LEU A 66 -10.14 3.01 1.67
CA LEU A 66 -10.39 2.46 2.99
C LEU A 66 -9.32 1.43 3.34
N SER A 67 -8.85 1.48 4.58
CA SER A 67 -7.90 0.47 5.09
C SER A 67 -8.66 -0.77 5.53
N SER A 68 -8.16 -1.94 5.16
CA SER A 68 -8.70 -3.22 5.63
C SER A 68 -8.74 -3.28 7.17
N ALA A 69 -9.74 -3.95 7.73
CA ALA A 69 -9.93 -4.05 9.19
C ALA A 69 -8.68 -4.58 9.93
N LYS A 70 -7.86 -5.42 9.25
CA LYS A 70 -6.61 -6.00 9.78
C LYS A 70 -5.46 -4.98 9.89
N PHE A 71 -5.58 -3.82 9.27
CA PHE A 71 -4.54 -2.79 9.17
C PHE A 71 -5.01 -1.44 9.74
N SER A 72 -5.77 -1.48 10.84
CA SER A 72 -6.32 -0.29 11.52
C SER A 72 -5.28 0.75 11.91
N ILE A 73 -4.06 0.33 12.23
CA ILE A 73 -2.97 1.23 12.62
C ILE A 73 -2.51 2.13 11.47
N ASP A 74 -2.56 1.65 10.23
CA ASP A 74 -2.18 2.44 9.05
C ASP A 74 -3.15 3.61 8.86
N CYS A 75 -4.45 3.34 9.10
CA CYS A 75 -5.51 4.35 9.08
C CYS A 75 -5.41 5.36 10.25
N ALA A 76 -5.03 4.88 11.44
CA ALA A 76 -4.81 5.74 12.60
C ALA A 76 -3.65 6.73 12.36
N LEU A 77 -2.60 6.27 11.68
CA LEU A 77 -1.41 7.06 11.33
C LEU A 77 -1.67 8.07 10.19
N SER A 78 -2.67 7.83 9.35
CA SER A 78 -3.06 8.75 8.27
C SER A 78 -4.04 9.83 8.73
N SER A 79 -4.88 9.54 9.73
CA SER A 79 -5.86 10.49 10.29
C SER A 79 -5.20 11.78 10.81
N ALA A 80 -5.85 12.92 10.60
CA ALA A 80 -5.38 14.21 11.09
C ALA A 80 -5.70 14.38 12.57
N GLU A 81 -4.78 15.02 13.29
CA GLU A 81 -4.98 15.41 14.68
C GLU A 81 -5.76 16.72 14.74
N ASP A 82 -6.79 16.79 15.57
CA ASP A 82 -7.56 18.02 15.79
C ASP A 82 -6.87 18.95 16.80
N GLU A 83 -7.45 20.13 16.99
CA GLU A 83 -6.93 21.16 17.91
C GLU A 83 -6.79 20.67 19.36
N ASN A 84 -7.57 19.66 19.74
CA ASN A 84 -7.51 19.09 21.07
C ASN A 84 -6.45 17.99 21.19
N GLY A 85 -5.80 17.57 20.09
CA GLY A 85 -4.89 16.43 20.08
C GLY A 85 -5.58 15.08 19.86
N LEU A 86 -6.83 15.07 19.40
CA LEU A 86 -7.58 13.85 19.08
C LEU A 86 -7.45 13.48 17.61
N ARG A 87 -7.39 12.19 17.34
CA ARG A 87 -7.51 11.62 16.00
C ARG A 87 -8.86 10.95 15.86
N HIS A 88 -9.41 10.99 14.65
CA HIS A 88 -10.72 10.45 14.36
C HIS A 88 -10.65 9.46 13.19
N VAL A 89 -11.20 8.27 13.40
CA VAL A 89 -11.38 7.25 12.37
C VAL A 89 -12.81 6.77 12.35
N MET A 90 -13.27 6.36 11.18
CA MET A 90 -14.61 5.88 10.94
C MET A 90 -14.57 4.41 10.53
N LEU A 91 -15.34 3.57 11.21
CA LEU A 91 -15.58 2.20 10.80
C LEU A 91 -16.75 2.19 9.82
N CYS A 92 -16.52 1.68 8.62
CA CYS A 92 -17.51 1.59 7.56
C CYS A 92 -17.84 0.13 7.26
N ARG A 93 -19.10 -0.17 7.00
CA ARG A 93 -19.48 -1.34 6.18
C ARG A 93 -19.27 -0.97 4.72
N VAL A 94 -18.65 -1.86 3.97
CA VAL A 94 -18.29 -1.64 2.57
C VAL A 94 -18.71 -2.84 1.75
N ILE A 95 -19.38 -2.57 0.63
CA ILE A 95 -19.66 -3.58 -0.40
C ILE A 95 -18.46 -3.61 -1.33
N LEU A 96 -17.72 -4.72 -1.33
CA LEU A 96 -16.57 -4.87 -2.21
C LEU A 96 -16.94 -5.55 -3.53
N GLY A 97 -17.97 -6.39 -3.53
CA GLY A 97 -18.35 -7.18 -4.69
C GLY A 97 -17.15 -7.92 -5.29
N ASN A 98 -17.08 -7.92 -6.62
CA ASN A 98 -15.92 -8.44 -7.35
C ASN A 98 -14.79 -7.40 -7.35
N MET A 99 -13.71 -7.72 -6.65
CA MET A 99 -12.55 -6.84 -6.53
C MET A 99 -11.56 -7.04 -7.69
N GLU A 100 -11.08 -5.95 -8.28
CA GLU A 100 -9.93 -5.96 -9.21
C GLU A 100 -8.64 -5.54 -8.50
N THR A 101 -7.51 -6.16 -8.88
CA THR A 101 -6.21 -5.69 -8.41
C THR A 101 -5.81 -4.43 -9.17
N VAL A 102 -5.67 -3.31 -8.46
CA VAL A 102 -5.21 -2.06 -9.05
C VAL A 102 -3.70 -1.95 -8.87
N CYS A 103 -3.00 -1.52 -9.91
CA CYS A 103 -1.55 -1.31 -9.82
C CYS A 103 -1.24 0.05 -9.19
N ALA A 104 -0.18 0.10 -8.38
CA ALA A 104 0.37 1.35 -7.88
C ALA A 104 0.76 2.29 -9.04
N GLY A 105 0.34 3.55 -8.97
CA GLY A 105 0.51 4.56 -10.02
C GLY A 105 -0.63 4.60 -11.05
N SER A 106 -1.63 3.71 -10.96
CA SER A 106 -2.79 3.72 -11.85
C SER A 106 -3.54 5.05 -11.79
N GLN A 107 -4.03 5.50 -12.95
CA GLN A 107 -4.89 6.69 -13.12
C GLN A 107 -6.37 6.31 -13.33
N GLN A 108 -6.71 5.05 -13.07
CA GLN A 108 -8.05 4.52 -13.22
C GLN A 108 -9.04 5.23 -12.28
N PHE A 109 -10.24 5.54 -12.74
CA PHE A 109 -11.28 6.24 -11.96
C PHE A 109 -12.64 5.51 -11.94
N HIS A 110 -12.69 4.35 -12.61
CA HIS A 110 -13.83 3.44 -12.70
C HIS A 110 -13.29 2.01 -12.84
N PRO A 111 -14.11 0.96 -12.71
CA PRO A 111 -13.62 -0.40 -12.88
C PRO A 111 -13.05 -0.69 -14.27
N CYS A 112 -12.07 -1.59 -14.41
CA CYS A 112 -11.50 -1.88 -15.74
C CYS A 112 -12.46 -2.64 -16.67
N SER A 113 -13.48 -3.28 -16.11
CA SER A 113 -14.58 -3.93 -16.82
C SER A 113 -15.87 -3.89 -15.99
N LYS A 114 -17.02 -4.22 -16.60
CA LYS A 114 -18.31 -4.25 -15.90
C LYS A 114 -18.43 -5.38 -14.87
N GLU A 115 -17.49 -6.32 -14.86
CA GLU A 115 -17.49 -7.47 -13.95
C GLU A 115 -16.99 -7.10 -12.55
N TYR A 116 -16.27 -5.99 -12.42
CA TYR A 116 -15.68 -5.52 -11.17
C TYR A 116 -16.50 -4.38 -10.55
N ASP A 117 -16.56 -4.37 -9.23
CA ASP A 117 -17.28 -3.39 -8.44
C ASP A 117 -16.33 -2.45 -7.66
N SER A 118 -15.17 -2.95 -7.22
CA SER A 118 -14.19 -2.18 -6.44
C SER A 118 -12.73 -2.57 -6.74
N GLY A 119 -11.79 -1.72 -6.33
CA GLY A 119 -10.36 -1.97 -6.44
C GLY A 119 -9.74 -2.46 -5.13
N VAL A 120 -8.66 -3.24 -5.24
CA VAL A 120 -7.83 -3.69 -4.11
C VAL A 120 -6.34 -3.63 -4.49
N ASP A 121 -5.47 -3.39 -3.51
CA ASP A 121 -4.02 -3.36 -3.73
C ASP A 121 -3.40 -4.76 -3.91
N ASP A 122 -3.86 -5.74 -3.13
CA ASP A 122 -3.48 -7.15 -3.25
C ASP A 122 -4.67 -8.04 -2.82
N VAL A 123 -5.15 -8.92 -3.69
CA VAL A 123 -6.32 -9.78 -3.41
C VAL A 123 -6.03 -10.81 -2.32
N SER A 124 -4.79 -11.28 -2.20
CA SER A 124 -4.41 -12.31 -1.21
C SER A 124 -4.19 -11.71 0.18
N ALA A 125 -3.71 -10.48 0.24
CA ALA A 125 -3.48 -9.76 1.49
C ALA A 125 -3.96 -8.29 1.40
N PRO A 126 -5.28 -8.04 1.36
CA PRO A 126 -5.82 -6.70 1.17
C PRO A 126 -5.42 -5.76 2.30
N ARG A 127 -4.76 -4.65 1.96
CA ARG A 127 -4.52 -3.55 2.89
C ARG A 127 -5.39 -2.36 2.56
N ARG A 128 -5.67 -2.11 1.29
CA ARG A 128 -6.43 -0.95 0.82
C ARG A 128 -7.51 -1.36 -0.16
N TYR A 129 -8.72 -0.89 0.11
CA TYR A 129 -9.83 -0.94 -0.83
C TYR A 129 -9.99 0.43 -1.49
N ILE A 130 -10.29 0.43 -2.77
CA ILE A 130 -10.58 1.61 -3.57
C ILE A 130 -12.03 1.52 -4.02
N ILE A 131 -12.88 2.40 -3.50
CA ILE A 131 -14.25 2.52 -3.96
C ILE A 131 -14.32 3.67 -4.94
N TRP A 132 -14.71 3.37 -6.18
CA TRP A 132 -14.80 4.34 -7.26
C TRP A 132 -15.77 5.47 -6.93
N SER A 133 -15.50 6.67 -7.46
CA SER A 133 -16.30 7.88 -7.17
C SER A 133 -17.79 7.71 -7.48
N ALA A 134 -18.12 6.99 -8.55
CA ALA A 134 -19.50 6.67 -8.94
C ALA A 134 -20.25 5.82 -7.90
N TYR A 135 -19.53 5.11 -7.03
CA TYR A 135 -20.09 4.10 -6.12
C TYR A 135 -19.91 4.44 -4.63
N MET A 136 -19.15 5.48 -4.30
CA MET A 136 -18.79 5.81 -2.91
C MET A 136 -19.98 5.95 -1.95
N ASN A 137 -21.11 6.51 -2.40
CA ASN A 137 -22.29 6.71 -1.55
C ASN A 137 -23.28 5.53 -1.53
N SER A 138 -23.13 4.56 -2.44
CA SER A 138 -23.95 3.34 -2.47
C SER A 138 -23.23 2.13 -1.87
N HIS A 139 -21.89 2.12 -1.91
CA HIS A 139 -21.06 0.99 -1.47
C HIS A 139 -20.40 1.22 -0.11
N ILE A 140 -20.42 2.44 0.44
CA ILE A 140 -19.84 2.74 1.76
C ILE A 140 -20.93 3.21 2.70
N LEU A 141 -21.04 2.53 3.84
CA LEU A 141 -21.93 2.87 4.94
C LEU A 141 -21.14 3.16 6.21
N PRO A 142 -20.98 4.43 6.59
CA PRO A 142 -20.49 4.82 7.91
C PRO A 142 -21.29 4.15 9.02
N SER A 143 -20.61 3.47 9.95
CA SER A 143 -21.25 2.77 11.08
C SER A 143 -20.85 3.37 12.43
N TYR A 144 -19.56 3.61 12.65
CA TYR A 144 -19.06 4.10 13.94
C TYR A 144 -17.95 5.13 13.77
N ILE A 145 -17.85 6.04 14.73
CA ILE A 145 -16.74 6.97 14.88
C ILE A 145 -15.94 6.60 16.13
N ILE A 146 -14.63 6.54 15.97
CA ILE A 146 -13.68 6.31 17.06
C ILE A 146 -12.75 7.52 17.13
N SER A 147 -12.78 8.17 18.29
CA SER A 147 -11.89 9.28 18.62
C SER A 147 -10.92 8.79 19.69
N PHE A 148 -9.62 9.01 19.48
CA PHE A 148 -8.59 8.55 20.42
C PHE A 148 -7.39 9.49 20.41
N ARG A 149 -6.62 9.44 21.52
CA ARG A 149 -5.28 10.01 21.60
C ARG A 149 -4.28 8.87 21.55
N ALA A 150 -3.24 8.98 20.75
CA ALA A 150 -2.16 8.01 20.73
C ALA A 150 -0.83 8.72 20.42
N PRO A 151 0.28 8.36 21.10
CA PRO A 151 1.60 8.90 20.82
C PRO A 151 2.15 8.29 19.53
N LEU A 152 1.60 8.70 18.39
CA LEU A 152 1.98 8.18 17.06
C LEU A 152 3.17 8.95 16.44
N LYS A 153 3.69 9.95 17.15
CA LYS A 153 4.89 10.69 16.75
C LYS A 153 6.10 9.74 16.78
N GLY A 154 6.77 9.58 15.64
CA GLY A 154 7.93 8.68 15.51
C GLY A 154 7.60 7.22 15.19
N VAL A 155 6.32 6.81 15.19
CA VAL A 155 5.93 5.53 14.61
C VAL A 155 6.16 5.63 13.10
N PRO A 156 7.05 4.81 12.52
CA PRO A 156 7.23 4.80 11.07
C PRO A 156 5.86 4.51 10.47
N ARG A 157 5.31 5.44 9.67
CA ARG A 157 4.18 5.10 8.81
C ARG A 157 4.62 3.85 8.07
N ARG A 158 3.98 2.71 8.36
CA ARG A 158 4.10 1.53 7.51
C ARG A 158 3.32 1.80 6.23
N ILE A 159 3.75 2.80 5.47
CA ILE A 159 3.72 2.69 4.02
C ILE A 159 4.73 1.57 3.73
N GLN A 160 4.29 0.33 3.91
CA GLN A 160 5.06 -0.86 3.60
C GLN A 160 4.16 -1.69 2.67
N ALA A 161 4.51 -1.90 1.41
CA ALA A 161 5.84 -1.96 0.81
C ALA A 161 5.88 -1.22 -0.54
N ASN A 162 7.00 -0.50 -0.76
CA ASN A 162 7.68 -0.27 -2.05
C ASN A 162 8.01 1.19 -2.42
N SER A 163 8.68 1.93 -1.53
CA SER A 163 9.80 2.79 -1.96
C SER A 163 10.58 3.25 -0.73
N VAL A 164 11.33 2.36 -0.10
CA VAL A 164 12.64 2.82 0.38
C VAL A 164 13.39 3.14 -0.92
N LYS A 165 13.38 4.42 -1.33
CA LYS A 165 14.40 4.92 -2.24
C LYS A 165 15.70 4.60 -1.54
N PRO A 166 16.49 3.66 -2.04
CA PRO A 166 17.58 3.23 -1.25
C PRO A 166 18.66 4.29 -1.36
N THR A 167 19.05 4.84 -0.23
CA THR A 167 20.05 5.91 -0.14
C THR A 167 21.49 5.39 -0.36
N SER A 168 21.64 4.17 -0.91
CA SER A 168 22.93 3.55 -1.26
C SER A 168 22.90 3.10 -2.72
N PRO A 169 24.00 3.21 -3.49
CA PRO A 169 24.03 2.81 -4.90
C PRO A 169 23.54 1.36 -5.06
N TRP A 170 22.42 1.18 -5.75
CA TRP A 170 21.93 -0.18 -6.05
C TRP A 170 22.83 -0.83 -7.07
N MET A 171 23.03 -2.13 -6.90
CA MET A 171 23.68 -2.95 -7.91
C MET A 171 22.93 -2.76 -9.23
N ASN A 172 23.67 -2.40 -10.29
CA ASN A 172 23.08 -2.30 -11.61
C ASN A 172 22.49 -3.67 -12.02
N PHE A 173 21.37 -3.66 -12.75
CA PHE A 173 20.64 -4.90 -13.07
C PHE A 173 21.49 -5.89 -13.88
N HIS A 174 22.42 -5.39 -14.69
CA HIS A 174 23.37 -6.21 -15.44
C HIS A 174 24.32 -7.01 -14.53
N THR A 175 24.84 -6.39 -13.46
CA THR A 175 25.65 -7.05 -12.43
C THR A 175 24.81 -8.08 -11.67
N LEU A 176 23.52 -7.80 -11.42
CA LEU A 176 22.61 -8.80 -10.84
C LEU A 176 22.51 -10.05 -11.72
N LEU A 177 22.27 -9.86 -13.03
CA LEU A 177 22.18 -10.97 -13.98
C LEU A 177 23.51 -11.75 -14.07
N SER A 178 24.65 -11.06 -14.07
CA SER A 178 25.98 -11.67 -14.09
C SER A 178 26.29 -12.53 -12.86
N VAL A 179 25.78 -12.13 -11.68
CA VAL A 179 25.94 -12.94 -10.47
C VAL A 179 24.96 -14.11 -10.47
N LEU A 180 23.71 -13.88 -10.86
CA LEU A 180 22.69 -14.93 -10.90
C LEU A 180 23.02 -16.01 -11.93
N SER A 181 23.64 -15.67 -13.07
CA SER A 181 24.05 -16.65 -14.07
C SER A 181 25.07 -17.67 -13.57
N LYS A 182 25.81 -17.34 -12.51
CA LYS A 182 26.78 -18.25 -11.88
C LYS A 182 26.16 -19.18 -10.86
N VAL A 183 24.94 -18.90 -10.40
CA VAL A 183 24.28 -19.61 -9.28
C VAL A 183 23.00 -20.32 -9.71
N LEU A 184 22.29 -19.79 -10.71
CA LEU A 184 21.03 -20.35 -11.17
C LEU A 184 21.22 -21.31 -12.35
N PRO A 185 20.41 -22.39 -12.43
CA PRO A 185 20.38 -23.27 -13.59
C PRO A 185 20.05 -22.52 -14.90
N PRO A 186 20.56 -22.98 -16.06
CA PRO A 186 20.36 -22.31 -17.35
C PRO A 186 18.90 -22.04 -17.70
N HIS A 187 17.98 -22.99 -17.44
CA HIS A 187 16.55 -22.81 -17.74
C HIS A 187 15.91 -21.65 -16.97
N LYS A 188 16.31 -21.44 -15.70
CA LYS A 188 15.85 -20.30 -14.89
C LYS A 188 16.40 -18.99 -15.43
N MET A 189 17.67 -19.00 -15.86
CA MET A 189 18.29 -17.82 -16.45
C MET A 189 17.64 -17.44 -17.79
N THR A 190 17.28 -18.41 -18.63
CA THR A 190 16.53 -18.14 -19.87
C THR A 190 15.20 -17.45 -19.59
N GLN A 191 14.46 -17.90 -18.55
CA GLN A 191 13.22 -17.24 -18.13
C GLN A 191 13.46 -15.81 -17.64
N ILE A 192 14.49 -15.58 -16.82
CA ILE A 192 14.85 -14.24 -16.34
C ILE A 192 15.21 -13.31 -17.50
N SER A 193 16.02 -13.78 -18.45
CA SER A 193 16.41 -13.02 -19.64
C SER A 193 15.21 -12.66 -20.53
N LYS A 194 14.24 -13.58 -20.68
CA LYS A 194 12.98 -13.30 -21.38
C LYS A 194 12.22 -12.16 -20.73
N TYR A 195 11.99 -12.23 -19.41
CA TYR A 195 11.30 -11.15 -18.69
C TYR A 195 12.07 -9.82 -18.74
N HIS A 196 13.40 -9.86 -18.71
CA HIS A 196 14.21 -8.65 -18.89
C HIS A 196 14.02 -8.03 -20.28
N SER A 197 13.98 -8.83 -21.34
CA SER A 197 13.68 -8.36 -22.69
C SER A 197 12.26 -7.76 -22.77
N ASP A 198 11.27 -8.43 -22.18
CA ASP A 198 9.89 -7.93 -22.14
C ASP A 198 9.78 -6.58 -21.40
N PHE A 199 10.57 -6.38 -20.34
CA PHE A 199 10.67 -5.11 -19.65
C PHE A 199 11.29 -4.02 -20.53
N HIS A 200 12.40 -4.34 -21.22
CA HIS A 200 13.05 -3.40 -22.14
C HIS A 200 12.13 -3.02 -23.31
N ARG A 201 11.28 -3.97 -23.75
CA ARG A 201 10.23 -3.77 -24.76
C ARG A 201 8.95 -3.13 -24.20
N LYS A 202 8.93 -2.69 -22.94
CA LYS A 202 7.79 -2.06 -22.25
C LYS A 202 6.51 -2.91 -22.19
N LYS A 203 6.64 -4.23 -22.33
CA LYS A 203 5.51 -5.18 -22.22
C LYS A 203 5.14 -5.51 -20.78
N ILE A 204 6.11 -5.40 -19.87
CA ILE A 204 5.92 -5.60 -18.43
C ILE A 204 6.51 -4.43 -17.65
N THR A 205 5.98 -4.18 -16.46
CA THR A 205 6.47 -3.13 -15.56
C THR A 205 7.70 -3.60 -14.77
N ARG A 206 8.44 -2.64 -14.18
CA ARG A 206 9.55 -2.95 -13.26
C ARG A 206 9.10 -3.83 -12.09
N GLN A 207 7.89 -3.60 -11.56
CA GLN A 207 7.34 -4.40 -10.47
C GLN A 207 7.05 -5.84 -10.90
N GLN A 208 6.50 -6.02 -12.10
CA GLN A 208 6.28 -7.35 -12.67
C GLN A 208 7.61 -8.09 -12.90
N LEU A 209 8.63 -7.41 -13.44
CA LEU A 209 9.97 -7.97 -13.58
C LEU A 209 10.56 -8.41 -12.22
N VAL A 210 10.47 -7.57 -11.19
CA VAL A 210 10.94 -7.89 -9.83
C VAL A 210 10.17 -9.08 -9.25
N LYS A 211 8.84 -9.13 -9.41
CA LYS A 211 8.00 -10.25 -8.91
C LYS A 211 8.40 -11.56 -9.59
N ARG A 212 8.57 -11.57 -10.91
CA ARG A 212 9.02 -12.76 -11.67
C ARG A 212 10.43 -13.18 -11.26
N LEU A 213 11.34 -12.22 -11.07
CA LEU A 213 12.69 -12.51 -10.61
C LEU A 213 12.71 -13.18 -9.24
N ARG A 214 11.92 -12.67 -8.28
CA ARG A 214 11.77 -13.29 -6.95
C ARG A 214 11.19 -14.70 -7.01
N GLN A 215 10.20 -14.92 -7.87
CA GLN A 215 9.61 -16.25 -8.07
C GLN A 215 10.61 -17.27 -8.63
N ILE A 216 11.52 -16.86 -9.51
CA ILE A 216 12.48 -17.76 -10.16
C ILE A 216 13.71 -18.01 -9.29
N ALA A 217 14.30 -16.92 -8.78
CA ALA A 217 15.55 -16.94 -8.03
C ALA A 217 15.37 -17.25 -6.54
N GLY A 218 14.21 -16.89 -5.97
CA GLY A 218 13.96 -16.95 -4.53
C GLY A 218 14.51 -15.75 -3.78
N ASP A 219 13.77 -15.27 -2.78
CA ASP A 219 14.15 -14.10 -1.98
C ASP A 219 15.41 -14.34 -1.13
N GLU A 220 15.65 -15.57 -0.70
CA GLU A 220 16.83 -15.93 0.09
C GLU A 220 18.11 -15.74 -0.73
N LEU A 221 18.15 -16.27 -1.95
CA LEU A 221 19.29 -16.13 -2.85
C LEU A 221 19.54 -14.65 -3.21
N LEU A 222 18.48 -13.92 -3.57
CA LEU A 222 18.57 -12.50 -3.89
C LEU A 222 19.12 -11.70 -2.70
N THR A 223 18.68 -12.02 -1.48
CA THR A 223 19.19 -11.38 -0.25
C THR A 223 20.67 -11.67 -0.03
N ARG A 224 21.12 -12.92 -0.22
CA ARG A 224 22.54 -13.29 -0.11
C ARG A 224 23.39 -12.53 -1.13
N VAL A 225 22.97 -12.49 -2.39
CA VAL A 225 23.67 -11.77 -3.48
C VAL A 225 23.77 -10.28 -3.20
N ILE A 226 22.69 -9.64 -2.74
CA ILE A 226 22.68 -8.21 -2.41
C ILE A 226 23.60 -7.91 -1.21
N LYS A 227 23.60 -8.77 -0.18
CA LYS A 227 24.51 -8.64 0.97
C LYS A 227 25.97 -8.73 0.54
N LEU A 228 26.32 -9.71 -0.30
CA LEU A 228 27.68 -9.89 -0.84
C LEU A 228 28.15 -8.72 -1.70
N TYR A 229 27.25 -8.10 -2.48
CA TYR A 229 27.59 -6.91 -3.24
C TYR A 229 27.89 -5.71 -2.32
N ARG A 230 27.10 -5.53 -1.25
CA ARG A 230 27.29 -4.41 -0.30
C ARG A 230 28.61 -4.50 0.46
N THR A 231 29.06 -5.69 0.84
CA THR A 231 30.35 -5.87 1.53
C THR A 231 31.55 -5.62 0.63
N LYS A 232 31.43 -5.86 -0.69
CA LYS A 232 32.47 -5.51 -1.68
C LYS A 232 32.56 -4.01 -1.95
N VAL A 233 31.44 -3.29 -1.91
CA VAL A 233 31.39 -1.84 -2.20
C VAL A 233 31.67 -0.99 -0.96
N ARG A 234 31.45 -1.53 0.25
CA ARG A 234 31.82 -0.90 1.52
C ARG A 234 32.49 -1.95 2.43
N PRO A 235 33.82 -2.05 2.44
CA PRO A 235 34.49 -2.84 3.46
C PRO A 235 34.20 -2.24 4.85
N PRO A 236 34.10 -3.06 5.91
CA PRO A 236 33.90 -2.56 7.26
C PRO A 236 35.10 -1.67 7.67
N VAL A 237 34.80 -0.46 8.13
CA VAL A 237 35.81 0.45 8.68
C VAL A 237 36.20 -0.09 10.05
N TRP A 238 37.37 -0.73 10.14
CA TRP A 238 38.03 -1.00 11.41
C TRP A 238 39.18 -0.02 11.59
N GLY A 239 39.14 0.73 12.68
CA GLY A 239 40.31 1.40 13.27
C GLY A 239 40.42 2.91 13.02
N VAL A 240 39.89 3.71 13.95
CA VAL A 240 40.69 4.77 14.61
C VAL A 240 40.14 4.91 16.03
N GLY A 241 40.96 4.56 17.02
CA GLY A 241 40.58 4.63 18.42
C GLY A 241 41.53 3.87 19.32
N LEU A 242 42.80 4.28 19.38
CA LEU A 242 43.62 4.08 20.57
C LEU A 242 44.36 5.39 20.91
N HIS A 243 44.40 5.61 22.21
CA HIS A 243 44.75 6.79 22.97
C HIS A 243 46.15 7.39 22.73
N SER A 244 46.17 8.72 22.88
CA SER A 244 47.22 9.61 23.40
C SER A 244 48.35 8.98 24.23
N GLU A 245 49.61 9.32 23.92
CA GLU A 245 50.52 10.15 24.75
C GLU A 245 51.98 10.01 24.27
N ALA A 246 52.61 11.12 23.87
CA ALA A 246 54.04 11.40 24.10
C ALA A 246 54.32 12.87 23.76
N VAL A 247 54.49 13.64 24.83
CA VAL A 247 54.82 15.06 24.88
C VAL A 247 56.33 15.16 25.13
N PHE A 248 56.99 15.99 24.31
CA PHE A 248 58.25 16.74 24.52
C PHE A 248 59.63 16.09 24.35
N ARG A 249 60.33 16.62 23.33
CA ARG A 249 61.70 17.18 23.29
C ARG A 249 62.72 16.76 24.35
N GLY A 250 63.88 16.34 23.84
CA GLY A 250 65.18 16.24 24.51
C GLY A 250 66.15 15.52 23.60
#